data_AF-A0A526YFS9-F1
#
_entry.id   AF-A0A526YFS9-F1
#
_cell.length_a   1.000
_cell.length_b   1.000
_cell.length_c   1.000
_cell.angle_alpha   90.00
_cell.angle_beta   90.00
_cell.angle_gamma   90.00
#
_symmetry.space_group_name_H-M   'P 1'
#
loop_
_entity.id
_entity.type
_entity.pdbx_description
1 polymer ?
#
loop_
_entity_poly.entity_id
_entity_poly.type
_entity_poly.pdbx_seq_one_letter_code
_entity_poly.pdbx_strand_id
1 'polypeptide(L)'
;RQNWLRAYEFTTDRGSVALNDYARSNDPFTRVGKQQVSVEVSSVIRASPDSFRVAWTERHYENGQLAVSTGDGPPRGILVPPAWTPAKGGNPASTPTGRIDNANTAARVEPRKEGYYNAIQIYPWSEGALYQVYAAPGQITNIALEPGESLTGAGPIAAGDTARWIIGDTESGSGATRRVHVLVKPTRTDVTTN
;
A
#
# COMPACT_ATOMS: atom_id res chain seq x y z
N ARG A 1 28.67 -13.63 16.96
CA ARG A 1 29.68 -12.81 16.24
C ARG A 1 29.81 -13.18 14.76
N GLN A 2 29.99 -14.45 14.38
CA GLN A 2 30.23 -14.86 12.98
C GLN A 2 29.17 -14.36 11.98
N ASN A 3 27.87 -14.50 12.27
CA ASN A 3 26.78 -14.01 11.42
C ASN A 3 26.84 -12.49 11.17
N TRP A 4 27.38 -11.70 12.12
CA TRP A 4 27.53 -10.25 11.98
C TRP A 4 28.62 -9.92 10.96
N LEU A 5 29.76 -10.62 11.01
CA LEU A 5 30.84 -10.43 10.02
C LEU A 5 30.37 -10.85 8.63
N ARG A 6 29.60 -11.94 8.55
CA ARG A 6 29.02 -12.43 7.29
C ARG A 6 28.00 -11.47 6.67
N ALA A 7 27.38 -10.58 7.44
CA ALA A 7 26.44 -9.60 6.90
C ALA A 7 27.11 -8.61 5.92
N TYR A 8 28.38 -8.27 6.15
CA TYR A 8 29.12 -7.35 5.27
C TYR A 8 29.39 -7.95 3.89
N GLU A 9 29.47 -9.28 3.77
CA GLU A 9 29.61 -10.00 2.49
C GLU A 9 28.42 -9.76 1.54
N PHE A 10 27.27 -9.36 2.08
CA PHE A 10 26.02 -9.13 1.36
C PHE A 10 25.62 -7.64 1.25
N THR A 11 26.48 -6.71 1.67
CA THR A 11 26.19 -5.27 1.63
C THR A 11 27.12 -4.49 0.70
N THR A 12 26.56 -3.47 0.03
CA THR A 12 27.34 -2.38 -0.58
C THR A 12 27.97 -1.51 0.50
N ASP A 13 28.93 -0.64 0.15
CA ASP A 13 29.60 0.28 1.07
C ASP A 13 28.63 1.08 1.96
N ARG A 14 27.51 1.53 1.39
CA ARG A 14 26.43 2.24 2.11
C ARG A 14 25.77 1.36 3.18
N GLY A 15 25.58 0.07 2.89
CA GLY A 15 25.08 -0.91 3.86
C GLY A 15 26.11 -1.21 4.95
N SER A 16 27.40 -1.34 4.59
CA SER A 16 28.50 -1.49 5.55
C SER A 16 28.61 -0.30 6.52
N VAL A 17 28.40 0.93 6.04
CA VAL A 17 28.31 2.13 6.89
C VAL A 17 27.11 2.04 7.85
N ALA A 18 25.91 1.73 7.34
CA ALA A 18 24.72 1.60 8.18
C ALA A 18 24.84 0.50 9.26
N LEU A 19 25.46 -0.64 8.93
CA LEU A 19 25.79 -1.69 9.91
C LEU A 19 26.75 -1.19 10.99
N ASN A 20 27.79 -0.45 10.60
CA ASN A 20 28.75 0.12 11.55
C ASN A 20 28.12 1.15 12.50
N ASP A 21 27.24 2.01 11.98
CA ASP A 21 26.57 3.04 12.79
C ASP A 21 25.51 2.45 13.73
N TYR A 22 24.80 1.38 13.30
CA TYR A 22 24.00 0.57 14.21
C TYR A 22 24.86 -0.06 15.31
N ALA A 23 25.97 -0.72 14.96
CA ALA A 23 26.83 -1.39 15.95
C ALA A 23 27.40 -0.42 17.00
N ARG A 24 27.82 0.78 16.58
CA ARG A 24 28.32 1.86 17.47
C ARG A 24 27.25 2.35 18.46
N SER A 25 26.00 2.47 18.01
CA SER A 25 24.90 3.04 18.79
C SER A 25 24.15 2.02 19.65
N ASN A 26 24.22 0.73 19.32
CA ASN A 26 23.39 -0.31 19.93
C ASN A 26 24.20 -1.40 20.68
N ASP A 27 25.54 -1.40 20.60
CA ASP A 27 26.47 -2.47 21.03
C ASP A 27 25.83 -3.87 21.09
N PRO A 28 25.52 -4.47 19.92
CA PRO A 28 24.82 -5.75 19.85
C PRO A 28 25.66 -6.92 20.42
N PHE A 29 26.95 -6.72 20.71
CA PHE A 29 27.82 -7.80 21.21
C PHE A 29 27.63 -8.04 22.71
N THR A 30 27.28 -7.02 23.50
CA THR A 30 26.99 -7.13 24.95
C THR A 30 25.81 -8.04 25.30
N ARG A 31 24.90 -8.25 24.32
CA ARG A 31 23.66 -9.02 24.43
C ARG A 31 23.78 -10.48 24.00
N VAL A 32 24.86 -10.84 23.31
CA VAL A 32 25.11 -12.20 22.79
C VAL A 32 25.13 -13.21 23.93
N GLY A 33 24.25 -14.22 23.87
CA GLY A 33 24.13 -15.26 24.89
C GLY A 33 23.27 -14.89 26.10
N LYS A 34 22.71 -13.68 26.15
CA LYS A 34 21.72 -13.24 27.15
C LYS A 34 20.33 -13.08 26.51
N GLN A 35 20.31 -12.44 25.35
CA GLN A 35 19.14 -12.31 24.48
C GLN A 35 19.34 -13.18 23.23
N GLN A 36 18.28 -13.86 22.80
CA GLN A 36 18.19 -14.56 21.53
C GLN A 36 17.04 -13.96 20.71
N VAL A 37 17.29 -13.66 19.44
CA VAL A 37 16.25 -13.17 18.51
C VAL A 37 16.03 -14.24 17.44
N SER A 38 14.76 -14.58 17.21
CA SER A 38 14.31 -15.43 16.12
C SER A 38 13.55 -14.59 15.09
N VAL A 39 13.82 -14.83 13.81
CA VAL A 39 13.20 -14.12 12.67
C VAL A 39 12.53 -15.16 11.78
N GLU A 40 11.22 -15.05 11.62
CA GLU A 40 10.40 -15.92 10.79
C GLU A 40 9.87 -15.13 9.59
N VAL A 41 10.44 -15.35 8.41
CA VAL A 41 10.03 -14.66 7.17
C VAL A 41 8.69 -15.22 6.69
N SER A 42 7.65 -14.39 6.73
CA SER A 42 6.27 -14.75 6.40
C SER A 42 5.85 -14.35 4.98
N SER A 43 6.58 -13.43 4.32
CA SER A 43 6.36 -13.11 2.91
C SER A 43 7.59 -12.50 2.24
N VAL A 44 7.77 -12.80 0.96
CA VAL A 44 8.75 -12.14 0.06
C VAL A 44 8.04 -11.81 -1.25
N ILE A 45 7.90 -10.53 -1.55
CA ILE A 45 7.21 -10.02 -2.75
C ILE A 45 8.21 -9.19 -3.56
N ARG A 46 8.39 -9.51 -4.83
CA ARG A 46 9.19 -8.69 -5.76
C ARG A 46 8.48 -7.34 -6.00
N ALA A 47 9.20 -6.24 -5.81
CA ALA A 47 8.69 -4.88 -5.99
C ALA A 47 9.23 -4.19 -7.27
N SER A 48 10.38 -4.64 -7.77
CA SER A 48 10.97 -4.22 -9.06
C SER A 48 11.91 -5.33 -9.58
N PRO A 49 12.59 -5.18 -10.75
CA PRO A 49 13.61 -6.14 -11.19
C PRO A 49 14.76 -6.34 -10.18
N ASP A 50 15.05 -5.32 -9.39
CA ASP A 50 16.18 -5.18 -8.47
C ASP A 50 15.78 -5.08 -6.97
N SER A 51 14.49 -5.01 -6.62
CA SER A 51 14.04 -4.88 -5.23
C SER A 51 12.90 -5.83 -4.83
N PHE A 52 12.84 -6.10 -3.52
CA PHE A 52 11.86 -6.95 -2.86
C PHE A 52 11.33 -6.28 -1.60
N ARG A 53 10.08 -6.56 -1.25
CA ARG A 53 9.50 -6.35 0.08
C ARG A 53 9.55 -7.68 0.83
N VAL A 54 10.02 -7.66 2.07
CA VAL A 54 10.06 -8.83 2.95
C VAL A 54 9.22 -8.51 4.18
N ALA A 55 8.38 -9.45 4.60
CA ALA A 55 7.66 -9.41 5.87
C ALA A 55 8.17 -10.54 6.76
N TRP A 56 8.34 -10.25 8.05
CA TRP A 56 8.76 -11.24 9.04
C TRP A 56 8.10 -10.97 10.39
N THR A 57 7.99 -12.03 11.20
CA THR A 57 7.67 -11.96 12.62
C THR A 57 8.96 -12.12 13.41
N GLU A 58 9.16 -11.31 14.44
CA GLU A 58 10.39 -11.26 15.22
C GLU A 58 10.11 -11.58 16.68
N ARG A 59 10.82 -12.57 17.25
CA ARG A 59 10.60 -13.05 18.63
C ARG A 59 11.90 -12.93 19.44
N HIS A 60 11.87 -12.12 20.49
CA HIS A 60 12.97 -11.92 21.44
C HIS A 60 12.78 -12.81 22.66
N TYR A 61 13.83 -13.54 23.02
CA TYR A 61 13.88 -14.44 24.17
C TYR A 61 14.98 -13.99 25.13
N GLU A 62 14.66 -13.94 26.43
CA GLU A 62 15.62 -13.69 27.51
C GLU A 62 15.68 -14.91 28.42
N ASN A 63 16.88 -15.43 28.68
CA ASN A 63 17.09 -16.65 29.48
C ASN A 63 16.24 -17.87 29.03
N GLY A 64 15.86 -17.92 27.74
CA GLY A 64 15.02 -18.97 27.15
C GLY A 64 13.50 -18.72 27.21
N GLN A 65 13.03 -17.66 27.88
CA GLN A 65 11.61 -17.27 27.91
C GLN A 65 11.32 -16.19 26.86
N LEU A 66 10.15 -16.25 26.21
CA LEU A 66 9.71 -15.26 25.23
C LEU A 66 9.41 -13.93 25.96
N ALA A 67 10.22 -12.90 25.71
CA ALA A 67 10.09 -11.59 26.34
C ALA A 67 9.29 -10.61 25.47
N VAL A 68 9.48 -10.64 24.15
CA VAL A 68 8.74 -9.80 23.18
C VAL A 68 8.44 -10.60 21.90
N SER A 69 7.20 -10.53 21.40
CA SER A 69 6.81 -11.04 20.08
C SER A 69 6.29 -9.87 19.23
N THR A 70 7.02 -9.51 18.18
CA THR A 70 6.64 -8.48 17.21
C THR A 70 6.10 -9.16 15.96
N GLY A 71 4.76 -9.23 15.84
CA GLY A 71 4.08 -9.80 14.67
C GLY A 71 3.15 -10.99 14.95
N ASP A 72 2.47 -11.00 16.11
CA ASP A 72 1.52 -12.06 16.49
C ASP A 72 0.12 -11.84 15.85
N GLY A 73 0.11 -11.77 14.52
CA GLY A 73 -1.08 -11.59 13.68
C GLY A 73 -0.73 -11.72 12.20
N PRO A 74 -1.73 -11.78 11.29
CA PRO A 74 -1.45 -11.76 9.85
C PRO A 74 -0.58 -10.55 9.50
N PRO A 75 0.39 -10.70 8.56
CA PRO A 75 1.48 -9.75 8.41
C PRO A 75 0.95 -8.33 8.23
N ARG A 76 1.17 -7.50 9.26
CA ARG A 76 0.76 -6.09 9.27
C ARG A 76 1.64 -5.33 8.29
N GLY A 77 1.24 -5.35 7.01
CA GLY A 77 1.78 -4.43 6.02
C GLY A 77 1.62 -3.01 6.56
N ILE A 78 2.73 -2.30 6.72
CA ILE A 78 2.83 -0.98 7.37
C ILE A 78 1.93 0.08 6.69
N LEU A 79 1.42 -0.22 5.48
CA LEU A 79 0.51 0.60 4.70
C LEU A 79 -0.77 -0.13 4.27
N VAL A 80 -1.27 -1.10 5.06
CA VAL A 80 -2.67 -1.54 4.96
C VAL A 80 -3.51 -0.54 5.76
N PRO A 81 -4.23 0.41 5.13
CA PRO A 81 -5.15 1.28 5.87
C PRO A 81 -6.21 0.43 6.58
N PRO A 82 -6.70 0.82 7.77
CA PRO A 82 -7.79 0.13 8.44
C PRO A 82 -8.95 -0.09 7.47
N ALA A 83 -9.47 -1.32 7.46
CA ALA A 83 -10.55 -1.75 6.58
C ALA A 83 -11.72 -0.77 6.66
N TRP A 84 -12.22 -0.33 5.50
CA TRP A 84 -13.32 0.60 5.43
C TRP A 84 -14.61 -0.07 5.91
N THR A 85 -15.30 0.57 6.85
CA THR A 85 -16.62 0.13 7.33
C THR A 85 -17.68 0.57 6.33
N PRO A 86 -18.48 -0.35 5.75
CA PRO A 86 -19.48 0.04 4.76
C PRO A 86 -20.49 1.07 5.25
N ALA A 87 -20.63 2.14 4.47
CA ALA A 87 -21.54 3.23 4.74
C ALA A 87 -23.00 2.77 4.61
N LYS A 88 -23.74 2.74 5.72
CA LYS A 88 -25.15 2.30 5.77
C LYS A 88 -26.12 3.42 5.36
N GLY A 89 -25.79 4.10 4.26
CA GLY A 89 -26.33 5.42 3.92
C GLY A 89 -25.74 6.54 4.81
N GLY A 90 -25.90 7.78 4.36
CA GLY A 90 -25.59 8.95 5.19
C GLY A 90 -26.77 9.38 6.07
N ASN A 91 -26.68 10.58 6.64
CA ASN A 91 -27.76 11.15 7.46
C ASN A 91 -29.10 11.18 6.69
N PRO A 92 -30.25 10.93 7.35
CA PRO A 92 -31.55 10.94 6.70
C PRO A 92 -31.90 12.35 6.19
N ALA A 93 -32.45 12.42 4.98
CA ALA A 93 -32.88 13.67 4.36
C ALA A 93 -34.32 13.55 3.80
N SER A 94 -35.07 14.66 3.87
CA SER A 94 -36.46 14.74 3.42
C SER A 94 -36.58 14.74 1.89
N THR A 95 -35.68 15.43 1.18
CA THR A 95 -35.67 15.49 -0.29
C THR A 95 -34.98 14.26 -0.90
N PRO A 96 -35.38 13.82 -2.12
CA PRO A 96 -34.66 12.75 -2.84
C PRO A 96 -33.19 13.09 -3.09
N THR A 97 -32.90 14.33 -3.53
CA THR A 97 -31.53 14.81 -3.79
C THR A 97 -30.66 14.69 -2.54
N GLY A 98 -31.11 15.24 -1.40
CA GLY A 98 -30.34 15.20 -0.15
C GLY A 98 -30.08 13.78 0.37
N ARG A 99 -30.91 12.78 0.01
CA ARG A 99 -30.63 11.36 0.32
C ARG A 99 -29.49 10.80 -0.54
N ILE A 100 -29.44 11.19 -1.82
CA ILE A 100 -28.34 10.82 -2.73
C ILE A 100 -27.06 11.53 -2.30
N ASP A 101 -27.12 12.83 -2.02
CA ASP A 101 -25.97 13.64 -1.58
C ASP A 101 -25.36 13.06 -0.30
N ASN A 102 -26.18 12.81 0.72
CA ASN A 102 -25.71 12.23 1.99
C ASN A 102 -25.18 10.79 1.81
N ALA A 103 -25.78 9.97 0.95
CA ALA A 103 -25.27 8.63 0.64
C ALA A 103 -23.91 8.69 -0.06
N ASN A 104 -23.76 9.55 -1.07
CA ASN A 104 -22.52 9.78 -1.79
C ASN A 104 -21.42 10.33 -0.87
N THR A 105 -21.75 11.25 0.05
CA THR A 105 -20.82 11.76 1.05
C THR A 105 -20.37 10.66 2.02
N ALA A 106 -21.28 9.81 2.51
CA ALA A 106 -20.93 8.71 3.40
C ALA A 106 -20.12 7.60 2.70
N ALA A 107 -20.36 7.36 1.41
CA ALA A 107 -19.63 6.40 0.60
C ALA A 107 -18.24 6.89 0.15
N ARG A 108 -17.94 8.19 0.26
CA ARG A 108 -16.73 8.82 -0.30
C ARG A 108 -15.47 8.43 0.48
N VAL A 109 -14.46 7.96 -0.24
CA VAL A 109 -13.13 7.63 0.27
C VAL A 109 -12.12 8.60 -0.31
N GLU A 110 -11.70 9.57 0.50
CA GLU A 110 -10.72 10.59 0.10
C GLU A 110 -9.26 10.13 0.25
N PRO A 111 -8.32 10.72 -0.52
CA PRO A 111 -6.88 10.53 -0.30
C PRO A 111 -6.48 11.02 1.09
N ARG A 112 -5.67 10.23 1.80
CA ARG A 112 -5.22 10.59 3.15
C ARG A 112 -3.91 11.35 3.04
N LYS A 113 -3.84 12.55 3.64
CA LYS A 113 -2.61 13.37 3.64
C LYS A 113 -1.37 12.62 4.16
N GLU A 114 -1.57 11.72 5.13
CA GLU A 114 -0.54 10.85 5.72
C GLU A 114 -0.40 9.48 5.00
N GLY A 115 -1.29 9.18 4.05
CA GLY A 115 -1.32 7.92 3.30
C GLY A 115 -0.57 7.95 1.97
N TYR A 116 0.07 9.07 1.62
CA TYR A 116 0.93 9.18 0.45
C TYR A 116 2.30 8.55 0.72
N TYR A 117 2.61 7.45 0.03
CA TYR A 117 3.96 6.91 -0.04
C TYR A 117 4.60 7.36 -1.37
N ASN A 118 5.56 8.29 -1.29
CA ASN A 118 5.98 9.10 -2.44
C ASN A 118 4.77 9.79 -3.09
N ALA A 119 4.46 9.49 -4.36
CA ALA A 119 3.27 9.98 -5.06
C ALA A 119 2.11 8.97 -5.11
N ILE A 120 2.19 7.86 -4.37
CA ILE A 120 1.22 6.76 -4.41
C ILE A 120 0.26 6.86 -3.23
N GLN A 121 -1.06 6.87 -3.52
CA GLN A 121 -2.12 6.66 -2.54
C GLN A 121 -2.64 5.22 -2.67
N ILE A 122 -2.76 4.52 -1.53
CA ILE A 122 -3.37 3.18 -1.45
C ILE A 122 -4.83 3.31 -1.00
N TYR A 123 -5.74 2.58 -1.64
CA TYR A 123 -7.15 2.48 -1.24
C TYR A 123 -7.49 1.02 -0.93
N PRO A 124 -8.16 0.72 0.21
CA PRO A 124 -8.70 -0.61 0.44
C PRO A 124 -10.00 -0.77 -0.36
N TRP A 125 -10.12 -1.83 -1.16
CA TRP A 125 -11.36 -2.12 -1.88
C TRP A 125 -12.52 -2.41 -0.91
N SER A 126 -13.70 -1.94 -1.27
CA SER A 126 -14.97 -2.36 -0.67
C SER A 126 -16.15 -2.06 -1.59
N GLU A 127 -17.21 -2.83 -1.44
CA GLU A 127 -18.43 -2.70 -2.24
C GLU A 127 -19.18 -1.38 -1.94
N GLY A 128 -19.58 -0.66 -2.99
CA GLY A 128 -20.32 0.60 -2.88
C GLY A 128 -19.51 1.83 -2.46
N ALA A 129 -18.19 1.72 -2.28
CA ALA A 129 -17.32 2.86 -1.96
C ALA A 129 -17.06 3.77 -3.19
N LEU A 130 -17.01 5.08 -2.98
CA LEU A 130 -16.73 6.10 -4.01
C LEU A 130 -15.32 6.68 -3.82
N TYR A 131 -14.35 6.20 -4.60
CA TYR A 131 -12.94 6.58 -4.47
C TYR A 131 -12.64 7.92 -5.16
N GLN A 132 -12.17 8.91 -4.40
CA GLN A 132 -11.75 10.21 -4.91
C GLN A 132 -10.23 10.18 -5.20
N VAL A 133 -9.85 10.43 -6.44
CA VAL A 133 -8.45 10.47 -6.90
C VAL A 133 -8.13 11.87 -7.40
N TYR A 134 -6.99 12.44 -6.98
CA TYR A 134 -6.49 13.71 -7.51
C TYR A 134 -5.56 13.47 -8.70
N ALA A 135 -5.72 14.27 -9.75
CA ALA A 135 -4.93 14.20 -10.98
C ALA A 135 -4.55 15.62 -11.44
N ALA A 136 -3.37 15.77 -12.05
CA ALA A 136 -2.90 17.05 -12.56
C ALA A 136 -3.26 17.20 -14.06
N PRO A 137 -3.84 18.33 -14.50
CA PRO A 137 -4.12 18.58 -15.92
C PRO A 137 -2.90 18.38 -16.82
N GLY A 138 -3.09 17.68 -17.92
CA GLY A 138 -2.02 17.33 -18.86
C GLY A 138 -1.15 16.13 -18.46
N GLN A 139 -1.16 15.71 -17.19
CA GLN A 139 -0.43 14.53 -16.71
C GLN A 139 -1.29 13.26 -16.80
N ILE A 140 -0.65 12.09 -16.71
CA ILE A 140 -1.33 10.80 -16.60
C ILE A 140 -1.26 10.34 -15.14
N THR A 141 -2.41 10.11 -14.52
CA THR A 141 -2.52 9.36 -13.26
C THR A 141 -2.79 7.89 -13.59
N ASN A 142 -2.01 6.99 -12.98
CA ASN A 142 -2.18 5.53 -13.10
C ASN A 142 -2.87 4.98 -11.85
N ILE A 143 -4.02 4.36 -12.04
CA ILE A 143 -4.74 3.59 -11.02
C ILE A 143 -4.45 2.11 -11.29
N ALA A 144 -3.53 1.53 -10.52
CA ALA A 144 -3.18 0.12 -10.62
C ALA A 144 -4.06 -0.72 -9.69
N LEU A 145 -4.66 -1.77 -10.24
CA LEU A 145 -5.34 -2.82 -9.46
C LEU A 145 -4.30 -3.81 -8.89
N GLU A 146 -4.69 -4.62 -7.91
CA GLU A 146 -3.85 -5.70 -7.36
C GLU A 146 -3.79 -6.93 -8.30
N PRO A 147 -2.79 -7.83 -8.16
CA PRO A 147 -2.58 -8.92 -9.10
C PRO A 147 -3.77 -9.88 -9.13
N GLY A 148 -4.27 -10.17 -10.34
CA GLY A 148 -5.44 -11.03 -10.54
C GLY A 148 -6.80 -10.35 -10.39
N GLU A 149 -6.87 -9.09 -9.93
CA GLU A 149 -8.08 -8.28 -10.07
C GLU A 149 -8.32 -7.91 -11.55
N SER A 150 -9.55 -7.53 -11.91
CA SER A 150 -9.92 -7.14 -13.27
C SER A 150 -11.15 -6.23 -13.28
N LEU A 151 -11.30 -5.46 -14.37
CA LEU A 151 -12.48 -4.63 -14.60
C LEU A 151 -13.71 -5.50 -14.92
N THR A 152 -14.90 -5.00 -14.56
CA THR A 152 -16.16 -5.74 -14.71
C THR A 152 -16.74 -5.62 -16.13
N GLY A 153 -16.34 -6.56 -16.99
CA GLY A 153 -16.85 -6.72 -18.35
C GLY A 153 -15.84 -6.35 -19.43
N ALA A 154 -16.13 -6.74 -20.68
CA ALA A 154 -15.24 -6.56 -21.83
C ALA A 154 -15.55 -5.29 -22.65
N GLY A 155 -16.07 -4.24 -22.01
CA GLY A 155 -16.44 -2.98 -22.64
C GLY A 155 -15.55 -1.81 -22.22
N PRO A 156 -15.57 -0.67 -22.93
CA PRO A 156 -14.85 0.53 -22.53
C PRO A 156 -15.26 1.00 -21.13
N ILE A 157 -14.31 1.58 -20.37
CA ILE A 157 -14.58 2.15 -19.05
C ILE A 157 -15.65 3.24 -19.16
N ALA A 158 -16.77 3.04 -18.48
CA ALA A 158 -17.84 4.03 -18.41
C ALA A 158 -17.40 5.26 -17.58
N ALA A 159 -17.49 6.45 -18.17
CA ALA A 159 -17.14 7.71 -17.53
C ALA A 159 -18.14 8.80 -17.91
N GLY A 160 -18.47 9.68 -16.97
CA GLY A 160 -19.47 10.74 -17.16
C GLY A 160 -19.03 11.89 -18.08
N ASP A 161 -17.72 12.11 -18.23
CA ASP A 161 -17.15 13.14 -19.10
C ASP A 161 -15.90 12.61 -19.80
N THR A 162 -16.05 12.14 -21.03
CA THR A 162 -14.95 11.73 -21.93
C THR A 162 -14.51 12.86 -22.88
N ALA A 163 -15.08 14.06 -22.75
CA ALA A 163 -14.73 15.22 -23.58
C ALA A 163 -13.61 16.06 -22.94
N ARG A 164 -13.50 16.06 -21.60
CA ARG A 164 -12.44 16.71 -20.82
C ARG A 164 -11.47 15.74 -20.13
N TRP A 165 -11.75 14.43 -20.18
CA TRP A 165 -10.84 13.38 -19.70
C TRP A 165 -10.49 12.41 -20.83
N ILE A 166 -9.19 12.11 -20.95
CA ILE A 166 -8.71 10.93 -21.66
C ILE A 166 -8.66 9.80 -20.63
N ILE A 167 -9.30 8.67 -20.95
CA ILE A 167 -9.36 7.47 -20.12
C ILE A 167 -9.07 6.26 -21.02
N GLY A 168 -8.29 5.31 -20.52
CA GLY A 168 -8.08 4.02 -21.14
C GLY A 168 -7.39 3.06 -20.18
N ASP A 169 -7.45 1.77 -20.49
CA ASP A 169 -6.82 0.71 -19.70
C ASP A 169 -5.63 0.06 -20.41
N THR A 170 -4.79 -0.61 -19.61
CA THR A 170 -3.70 -1.45 -20.08
C THR A 170 -3.34 -2.50 -19.04
N GLU A 171 -2.56 -3.51 -19.42
CA GLU A 171 -2.14 -4.59 -18.53
C GLU A 171 -0.62 -4.60 -18.37
N SER A 172 -0.13 -5.05 -17.22
CA SER A 172 1.28 -5.35 -17.00
C SER A 172 1.47 -6.68 -16.25
N GLY A 173 2.66 -7.28 -16.36
CA GLY A 173 2.93 -8.61 -15.82
C GLY A 173 2.25 -9.73 -16.59
N SER A 174 2.27 -10.94 -16.03
CA SER A 174 1.63 -12.13 -16.62
C SER A 174 1.28 -13.19 -15.58
N GLY A 175 0.30 -14.05 -15.87
CA GLY A 175 -0.19 -15.07 -14.95
C GLY A 175 -0.58 -14.48 -13.59
N ALA A 176 -0.07 -15.06 -12.50
CA ALA A 176 -0.28 -14.57 -11.13
C ALA A 176 0.30 -13.17 -10.83
N THR A 177 1.03 -12.55 -11.77
CA THR A 177 1.54 -11.17 -11.65
C THR A 177 0.81 -10.15 -12.54
N ARG A 178 -0.19 -10.59 -13.31
CA ARG A 178 -1.02 -9.73 -14.16
C ARG A 178 -1.73 -8.67 -13.31
N ARG A 179 -1.48 -7.40 -13.58
CA ARG A 179 -2.20 -6.24 -13.05
C ARG A 179 -2.88 -5.47 -14.16
N VAL A 180 -4.10 -5.01 -13.90
CA VAL A 180 -4.80 -4.04 -14.77
C VAL A 180 -4.49 -2.63 -14.29
N HIS A 181 -4.33 -1.70 -15.23
CA HIS A 181 -4.06 -0.30 -14.99
C HIS A 181 -5.12 0.55 -15.69
N VAL A 182 -5.74 1.47 -14.97
CA VAL A 182 -6.56 2.54 -15.56
C VAL A 182 -5.75 3.81 -15.62
N LEU A 183 -5.56 4.34 -16.83
CA LEU A 183 -4.82 5.56 -17.09
C LEU A 183 -5.82 6.71 -17.30
N VAL A 184 -5.77 7.72 -16.44
CA VAL A 184 -6.65 8.91 -16.54
C VAL A 184 -5.83 10.18 -16.72
N LYS A 185 -6.27 11.05 -17.62
CA LYS A 185 -5.62 12.34 -17.92
C LYS A 185 -6.67 13.43 -18.16
N PRO A 186 -6.87 14.36 -17.20
CA PRO A 186 -7.70 15.53 -17.43
C PRO A 186 -7.00 16.50 -18.39
N THR A 187 -7.75 17.09 -19.32
CA THR A 187 -7.21 17.96 -20.37
C THR A 187 -7.30 19.46 -20.04
N ARG A 188 -7.97 19.83 -18.94
CA ARG A 188 -8.18 21.21 -18.47
C ARG A 188 -8.14 21.27 -16.94
N THR A 189 -7.97 22.46 -16.38
CA THR A 189 -8.32 22.75 -14.98
C THR A 189 -9.84 22.71 -14.78
N ASP A 190 -10.28 22.78 -13.53
CA ASP A 190 -11.67 23.08 -13.15
C ASP A 190 -12.72 22.05 -13.64
N VAL A 191 -12.28 20.80 -13.86
CA VAL A 191 -13.15 19.71 -14.29
C VAL A 191 -13.71 18.97 -13.07
N THR A 192 -14.94 19.31 -12.69
CA THR A 192 -15.77 18.48 -11.81
C THR A 192 -16.43 17.34 -12.60
N THR A 193 -16.50 16.17 -11.96
CA THR A 193 -17.28 14.99 -12.38
C THR A 193 -18.00 14.44 -11.15
N ASN A 194 -19.28 14.07 -11.31
CA ASN A 194 -20.22 13.46 -10.35
C ASN A 194 -19.66 13.09 -8.95
#